data_AF-A0A2S0VMM6-F1
#
_entry.id   AF-A0A2S0VMM6-F1
#
_cell.length_a   1.000
_cell.length_b   1.000
_cell.length_c   1.000
_cell.angle_alpha   90.00
_cell.angle_beta   90.00
_cell.angle_gamma   90.00
#
_symmetry.space_group_name_H-M   'P 1'
#
loop_
_entity.id
_entity.type
_entity.pdbx_description
1 polymer ?
#
loop_
_entity_poly.entity_id
_entity_poly.type
_entity_poly.pdbx_seq_one_letter_code
_entity_poly.pdbx_strand_id
1 'polypeptide(L)'
;MLKTLKLSAELLSLAIGLLLGAVIVWGLHTGLNNFSIPSSHAYAQTDTSLSVKAANSSHLNIEQHACANEQDYISQDSILETTTQPQLALTQVLEQGLTPLERRWLSDNPTYHPNIDFNANPEIIGDIIDKIMHRPNDATRRYLVQVLKQLEITKLEEIVYQFANADRAIDQETAIELAVTINQTEYKPQLIKDLLVTDLITDAQLQLISALNNEMSKLNLADFYSQLIDVYQNSTEPSVKTAITHTLTQSDFIRESAFHEIFALMQNDVTLSAMARLQSIQSWVAAYSERFSEQQKYEITQYSEQQFSLANHYEQKKLALKIGGAI
;
A
#
# COMPACT_ATOMS: atom_id res chain seq x y z
N MET A 1 -49.58 23.54 23.95
CA MET A 1 -48.80 24.36 23.00
C MET A 1 -47.36 23.87 22.79
N LEU A 2 -46.70 23.16 23.72
CA LEU A 2 -45.33 22.64 23.49
C LEU A 2 -45.22 21.40 22.57
N LYS A 3 -46.29 20.62 22.36
CA LYS A 3 -46.22 19.39 21.54
C LYS A 3 -46.22 19.63 20.03
N THR A 4 -46.71 20.77 19.56
CA THR A 4 -46.79 21.10 18.12
C THR A 4 -45.47 21.61 17.54
N LEU A 5 -44.56 22.14 18.37
CA LEU A 5 -43.24 22.63 17.95
C LEU A 5 -42.20 21.52 17.73
N LYS A 6 -42.38 20.35 18.35
CA LYS A 6 -41.45 19.23 18.20
C LYS A 6 -41.67 18.47 16.89
N LEU A 7 -42.93 18.37 16.46
CA LEU A 7 -43.30 17.71 15.20
C LEU A 7 -42.80 18.47 13.95
N SER A 8 -42.68 19.81 14.04
CA SER A 8 -42.22 20.63 12.91
C SER A 8 -40.72 20.54 12.67
N ALA A 9 -39.91 20.25 13.70
CA ALA A 9 -38.45 20.13 13.56
C ALA A 9 -38.04 18.80 12.91
N GLU A 10 -38.73 17.70 13.23
CA GLU A 10 -38.45 16.38 12.66
C GLU A 10 -38.87 16.31 11.18
N LEU A 11 -39.98 16.96 10.81
CA LEU A 11 -40.41 17.06 9.40
C LEU A 11 -39.48 17.95 8.56
N LEU A 12 -38.89 18.99 9.15
CA LEU A 12 -37.92 19.84 8.46
C LEU A 12 -36.59 19.10 8.20
N SER A 13 -36.14 18.29 9.17
CA SER A 13 -34.92 17.47 9.04
C SER A 13 -35.07 16.39 7.95
N LEU A 14 -36.25 15.77 7.84
CA LEU A 14 -36.51 14.77 6.81
C LEU A 14 -36.58 15.39 5.40
N ALA A 15 -37.16 16.58 5.28
CA ALA A 15 -37.26 17.31 4.01
C ALA A 15 -35.90 17.79 3.48
N ILE A 16 -35.00 18.24 4.38
CA ILE A 16 -33.63 18.64 4.01
C ILE A 16 -32.80 17.40 3.60
N GLY A 17 -32.98 16.27 4.27
CA GLY A 17 -32.31 15.01 3.91
C GLY A 17 -32.69 14.50 2.51
N LEU A 18 -33.97 14.61 2.13
CA LEU A 18 -34.45 14.20 0.81
C LEU A 18 -34.02 15.15 -0.32
N LEU A 19 -33.88 16.45 -0.05
CA LEU A 19 -33.40 17.43 -1.03
C LEU A 19 -31.89 17.30 -1.31
N LEU A 20 -31.08 16.97 -0.31
CA LEU A 20 -29.63 16.74 -0.51
C LEU A 20 -29.34 15.43 -1.25
N GLY A 21 -30.13 14.38 -1.01
CA GLY A 21 -29.97 13.10 -1.72
C GLY A 21 -30.25 13.20 -3.23
N ALA A 22 -31.22 14.03 -3.65
CA ALA A 22 -31.59 14.18 -5.06
C ALA A 22 -30.56 14.99 -5.88
N VAL A 23 -29.82 15.91 -5.27
CA VAL A 23 -28.82 16.74 -5.96
C VAL A 23 -27.55 15.94 -6.26
N ILE A 24 -27.16 15.00 -5.39
CA ILE A 24 -25.97 14.15 -5.58
C ILE A 24 -26.19 13.14 -6.72
N VAL A 25 -27.40 12.57 -6.83
CA VAL A 25 -27.73 11.59 -7.89
C VAL A 25 -27.82 12.25 -9.28
N TRP A 26 -28.19 13.53 -9.36
CA TRP A 26 -28.25 14.24 -10.65
C TRP A 26 -26.86 14.74 -11.13
N GLY A 27 -25.98 15.14 -10.21
CA GLY A 27 -24.62 15.59 -10.54
C GLY A 27 -23.72 14.48 -11.11
N LEU A 28 -23.84 13.25 -10.60
CA LEU A 28 -23.07 12.10 -11.07
C LEU A 28 -23.47 11.62 -12.47
N HIS A 29 -24.71 11.87 -12.92
CA HIS A 29 -25.18 11.38 -14.23
C HIS A 29 -24.80 12.29 -15.41
N THR A 30 -24.52 13.58 -15.17
CA THR A 30 -24.22 14.54 -16.25
C THR A 30 -22.72 14.76 -16.50
N GLY A 31 -21.83 14.36 -15.58
CA GLY A 31 -20.40 14.63 -15.66
C GLY A 31 -19.57 13.69 -16.55
N LEU A 32 -20.07 12.48 -16.85
CA LEU A 32 -19.26 11.42 -17.47
C LEU A 32 -19.37 11.32 -19.01
N ASN A 33 -20.23 12.11 -19.66
CA ASN A 33 -20.54 11.93 -21.09
C ASN A 33 -19.82 12.88 -22.07
N ASN A 34 -18.94 13.77 -21.63
CA ASN A 34 -18.25 14.68 -22.54
C ASN A 34 -16.85 15.02 -22.04
N PHE A 35 -15.83 14.19 -22.31
CA PHE A 35 -14.47 14.73 -22.36
C PHE A 35 -13.58 13.96 -23.34
N SER A 36 -13.31 14.62 -24.47
CA SER A 36 -12.29 14.24 -25.44
C SER A 36 -10.94 14.77 -24.96
N ILE A 37 -9.93 13.90 -24.88
CA ILE A 37 -8.58 14.23 -24.43
C ILE A 37 -7.81 14.91 -25.59
N PRO A 38 -7.26 16.13 -25.42
CA PRO A 38 -6.23 16.64 -26.32
C PRO A 38 -4.84 16.21 -25.85
N SER A 39 -4.09 15.58 -26.74
CA SER A 39 -2.70 15.19 -26.53
C SER A 39 -1.73 16.35 -26.79
N SER A 40 -0.84 16.64 -25.84
CA SER A 40 0.44 17.29 -26.17
C SER A 40 1.54 16.99 -25.16
N HIS A 41 2.64 16.45 -25.67
CA HIS A 41 3.94 16.22 -25.03
C HIS A 41 4.70 17.53 -24.75
N ALA A 42 5.43 17.58 -23.63
CA ALA A 42 6.87 17.91 -23.55
C ALA A 42 7.32 18.05 -22.07
N TYR A 43 8.21 17.17 -21.60
CA TYR A 43 8.96 17.37 -20.36
C TYR A 43 10.43 17.64 -20.68
N ALA A 44 10.96 18.71 -20.09
CA ALA A 44 12.38 19.04 -20.05
C ALA A 44 13.01 18.45 -18.78
N GLN A 45 14.19 17.83 -18.92
CA GLN A 45 15.05 17.32 -17.85
C GLN A 45 15.84 18.45 -17.19
N THR A 46 16.07 18.34 -15.88
CA THR A 46 17.24 18.94 -15.23
C THR A 46 17.79 18.02 -14.14
N ASP A 47 19.06 17.65 -14.31
CA ASP A 47 19.93 16.98 -13.35
C ASP A 47 20.30 17.88 -12.17
N THR A 48 20.48 17.30 -10.98
CA THR A 48 21.48 17.82 -10.02
C THR A 48 22.03 16.71 -9.13
N SER A 49 23.34 16.49 -9.25
CA SER A 49 24.20 15.71 -8.35
C SER A 49 24.62 16.56 -7.15
N LEU A 50 24.69 15.96 -5.94
CA LEU A 50 25.43 16.55 -4.81
C LEU A 50 26.28 15.53 -4.07
N SER A 51 27.54 15.90 -3.88
CA SER A 51 28.63 15.13 -3.28
C SER A 51 28.66 15.31 -1.76
N VAL A 52 29.03 14.27 -1.00
CA VAL A 52 29.32 14.37 0.44
C VAL A 52 30.79 14.10 0.70
N LYS A 53 31.45 15.08 1.31
CA LYS A 53 32.83 15.06 1.82
C LYS A 53 32.85 14.50 3.25
N ALA A 54 33.81 13.62 3.51
CA ALA A 54 34.15 13.11 4.85
C ALA A 54 34.90 14.13 5.71
N ALA A 55 34.72 14.04 7.03
CA ALA A 55 35.64 14.57 8.03
C ALA A 55 35.69 13.60 9.23
N ASN A 56 36.90 13.41 9.76
CA ASN A 56 37.34 12.37 10.67
C ASN A 56 38.03 13.04 11.87
N SER A 57 37.79 12.57 13.10
CA SER A 57 38.62 12.71 14.33
C SER A 57 37.73 12.49 15.57
N SER A 58 38.09 11.84 16.68
CA SER A 58 39.25 11.06 17.10
C SER A 58 39.03 10.60 18.57
N HIS A 59 39.64 9.47 18.95
CA HIS A 59 40.08 9.04 20.29
C HIS A 59 39.09 8.90 21.47
N LEU A 60 38.94 7.66 21.95
CA LEU A 60 39.07 7.33 23.37
C LEU A 60 39.63 5.91 23.53
N ASN A 61 40.70 5.83 24.31
CA ASN A 61 41.57 4.70 24.56
C ASN A 61 41.35 4.27 26.02
N ILE A 62 41.02 2.99 26.27
CA ILE A 62 41.08 2.38 27.61
C ILE A 62 41.64 0.95 27.44
N GLU A 63 42.94 0.81 27.64
CA GLU A 63 43.58 -0.38 28.22
C GLU A 63 43.12 -0.50 29.69
N GLN A 64 43.01 -1.63 30.38
CA GLN A 64 43.91 -2.79 30.49
C GLN A 64 43.23 -3.75 31.49
N HIS A 65 43.28 -5.07 31.28
CA HIS A 65 43.76 -6.02 32.29
C HIS A 65 43.88 -7.45 31.75
N ALA A 66 44.98 -8.07 32.19
CA ALA A 66 45.55 -9.31 31.72
C ALA A 66 44.89 -10.55 32.32
N CYS A 67 45.00 -11.67 31.60
CA CYS A 67 45.54 -12.92 32.14
C CYS A 67 45.95 -13.81 30.95
N ALA A 68 47.26 -13.97 30.79
CA ALA A 68 47.84 -15.06 30.02
C ALA A 68 47.65 -16.35 30.82
N ASN A 69 47.12 -17.39 30.17
CA ASN A 69 47.35 -18.79 30.51
C ASN A 69 47.38 -19.58 29.20
N GLU A 70 48.62 -19.95 28.83
CA GLU A 70 49.03 -21.26 28.34
C GLU A 70 48.12 -22.00 27.35
N GLN A 71 48.57 -22.00 26.09
CA GLN A 71 48.93 -23.20 25.32
C GLN A 71 48.13 -24.47 25.67
N ASP A 72 47.02 -24.66 24.98
CA ASP A 72 46.64 -25.89 24.28
C ASP A 72 45.19 -25.80 23.86
N TYR A 73 44.92 -25.23 22.68
CA TYR A 73 43.71 -25.57 21.95
C TYR A 73 44.00 -25.40 20.46
N ILE A 74 44.39 -26.54 19.88
CA ILE A 74 44.09 -27.00 18.53
C ILE A 74 43.76 -25.87 17.56
N SER A 75 44.68 -25.64 16.63
CA SER A 75 44.39 -25.13 15.30
C SER A 75 43.22 -25.91 14.70
N GLN A 76 41.99 -25.47 14.98
CA GLN A 76 40.93 -25.67 14.02
C GLN A 76 41.20 -24.62 12.97
N ASP A 77 41.87 -25.09 11.91
CA ASP A 77 41.75 -24.53 10.59
C ASP A 77 40.41 -23.83 10.48
N SER A 78 40.50 -22.52 10.32
CA SER A 78 39.51 -21.76 9.58
C SER A 78 39.37 -22.47 8.23
N ILE A 79 38.53 -23.51 8.21
CA ILE A 79 37.85 -23.95 7.01
C ILE A 79 37.06 -22.69 6.65
N LEU A 80 37.64 -21.86 5.79
CA LEU A 80 36.85 -21.11 4.84
C LEU A 80 36.01 -22.20 4.15
N GLU A 81 34.82 -22.46 4.70
CA GLU A 81 33.77 -23.17 4.00
C GLU A 81 33.50 -22.27 2.80
N THR A 82 34.20 -22.57 1.71
CA THR A 82 33.81 -22.13 0.39
C THR A 82 32.41 -22.69 0.26
N THR A 83 31.41 -21.84 0.48
CA THR A 83 30.01 -22.21 0.58
C THR A 83 29.62 -22.60 -0.84
N THR A 84 29.90 -23.85 -1.18
CA THR A 84 29.52 -24.45 -2.44
C THR A 84 28.01 -24.32 -2.50
N GLN A 85 27.50 -23.73 -3.58
CA GLN A 85 26.07 -23.58 -3.79
C GLN A 85 25.40 -24.95 -3.55
N PRO A 86 24.52 -25.08 -2.54
CA PRO A 86 23.80 -26.33 -2.35
C PRO A 86 22.93 -26.59 -3.57
N GLN A 87 22.94 -27.82 -4.08
CA GLN A 87 22.02 -28.23 -5.14
C GLN A 87 20.62 -28.35 -4.54
N LEU A 88 19.87 -27.26 -4.61
CA LEU A 88 18.49 -27.17 -4.14
C LEU A 88 17.59 -27.97 -5.11
N ALA A 89 17.41 -29.27 -4.85
CA ALA A 89 16.47 -30.09 -5.59
C ALA A 89 15.04 -29.76 -5.15
N LEU A 90 14.23 -29.17 -6.05
CA LEU A 90 12.87 -28.72 -5.73
C LEU A 90 12.01 -29.82 -5.09
N THR A 91 12.12 -31.06 -5.55
CA THR A 91 11.40 -32.21 -4.96
C THR A 91 11.77 -32.44 -3.49
N GLN A 92 13.05 -32.35 -3.13
CA GLN A 92 13.50 -32.47 -1.74
C GLN A 92 13.00 -31.30 -0.88
N VAL A 93 13.01 -30.08 -1.44
CA VAL A 93 12.47 -28.89 -0.74
C VAL A 93 10.95 -29.01 -0.54
N LEU A 94 10.22 -29.56 -1.50
CA LEU A 94 8.78 -29.81 -1.39
C LEU A 94 8.47 -30.88 -0.33
N GLU A 95 9.28 -31.93 -0.23
CA GLU A 95 9.08 -32.98 0.77
C GLU A 95 9.49 -32.51 2.19
N GLN A 96 10.71 -32.00 2.33
CA GLN A 96 11.39 -31.85 3.63
C GLN A 96 11.56 -30.39 4.04
N GLY A 97 11.37 -29.43 3.13
CA GLY A 97 11.73 -28.04 3.32
C GLY A 97 13.24 -27.79 3.18
N LEU A 98 13.65 -26.56 3.49
CA LEU A 98 15.06 -26.16 3.41
C LEU A 98 15.78 -26.55 4.70
N THR A 99 16.96 -27.14 4.55
CA THR A 99 17.89 -27.42 5.64
C THR A 99 18.45 -26.12 6.26
N PRO A 100 19.02 -26.16 7.49
CA PRO A 100 19.67 -24.99 8.07
C PRO A 100 20.79 -24.39 7.20
N LEU A 101 21.56 -25.25 6.52
CA LEU A 101 22.65 -24.82 5.63
C LEU A 101 22.10 -24.07 4.41
N GLU A 102 21.07 -24.60 3.76
CA GLU A 102 20.41 -23.97 2.62
C GLU A 102 19.74 -22.65 2.98
N ARG A 103 19.09 -22.59 4.15
CA ARG A 103 18.49 -21.34 4.65
C ARG A 103 19.55 -20.25 4.87
N ARG A 104 20.69 -20.63 5.47
CA ARG A 104 21.81 -19.69 5.66
C ARG A 104 22.37 -19.24 4.33
N TRP A 105 22.61 -20.17 3.41
CA TRP A 105 23.13 -19.85 2.08
C TRP A 105 22.21 -18.91 1.29
N LEU A 106 20.89 -19.14 1.30
CA LEU A 106 19.92 -18.25 0.64
C LEU A 106 19.85 -16.86 1.31
N SER A 107 20.06 -16.78 2.63
CA SER A 107 20.18 -15.50 3.33
C SER A 107 21.40 -14.72 2.87
N ASP A 108 22.50 -15.41 2.60
CA ASP A 108 23.75 -14.81 2.09
C ASP A 108 23.68 -14.51 0.58
N ASN A 109 22.69 -15.08 -0.14
CA ASN A 109 22.51 -14.96 -1.59
C ASN A 109 21.05 -14.59 -1.97
N PRO A 110 20.56 -13.39 -1.60
CA PRO A 110 19.15 -13.01 -1.75
C PRO A 110 18.69 -12.85 -3.20
N THR A 111 19.61 -12.74 -4.16
CA THR A 111 19.33 -12.62 -5.60
C THR A 111 19.36 -13.97 -6.32
N TYR A 112 19.46 -15.09 -5.59
CA TYR A 112 19.45 -16.40 -6.20
C TYR A 112 18.08 -16.73 -6.80
N HIS A 113 18.07 -17.11 -8.08
CA HIS A 113 16.90 -17.59 -8.79
C HIS A 113 17.09 -19.07 -9.16
N PRO A 114 16.29 -19.99 -8.61
CA PRO A 114 16.45 -21.41 -8.89
C PRO A 114 16.01 -21.74 -10.32
N ASN A 115 16.93 -22.12 -11.20
CA ASN A 115 16.60 -22.50 -12.57
C ASN A 115 15.75 -23.78 -12.60
N ILE A 116 14.44 -23.64 -12.80
CA ILE A 116 13.46 -24.74 -12.81
C ILE A 116 12.77 -24.76 -14.17
N ASP A 117 12.84 -25.92 -14.83
CA ASP A 117 12.13 -26.15 -16.08
C ASP A 117 10.70 -26.66 -15.80
N PHE A 118 9.74 -25.74 -15.74
CA PHE A 118 8.33 -26.06 -15.54
C PHE A 118 7.69 -26.78 -16.74
N ASN A 119 8.30 -26.71 -17.93
CA ASN A 119 7.77 -27.43 -19.10
C ASN A 119 8.04 -28.93 -19.00
N ALA A 120 9.14 -29.32 -18.37
CA ALA A 120 9.49 -30.71 -18.12
C ALA A 120 8.59 -31.37 -17.06
N ASN A 121 8.03 -30.59 -16.13
CA ASN A 121 7.14 -31.10 -15.08
C ASN A 121 6.09 -30.04 -14.68
N PRO A 122 5.01 -29.86 -15.46
CA PRO A 122 4.00 -28.84 -15.17
C PRO A 122 3.17 -29.15 -13.90
N GLU A 123 3.06 -30.43 -13.51
CA GLU A 123 2.28 -30.84 -12.35
C GLU A 123 2.88 -30.32 -11.02
N ILE A 124 4.20 -30.09 -10.99
CA ILE A 124 4.90 -29.59 -9.79
C ILE A 124 4.43 -28.22 -9.33
N ILE A 125 3.79 -27.43 -10.21
CA ILE A 125 3.24 -26.12 -9.88
C ILE A 125 2.15 -26.28 -8.82
N GLY A 126 1.27 -27.27 -8.97
CA GLY A 126 0.22 -27.57 -8.00
C GLY A 126 0.79 -27.92 -6.63
N ASP A 127 1.84 -28.76 -6.61
CA ASP A 127 2.52 -29.14 -5.37
C ASP A 127 3.19 -27.94 -4.69
N ILE A 128 3.80 -27.03 -5.46
CA ILE A 128 4.38 -25.80 -4.91
C ILE A 128 3.30 -24.94 -4.27
N ILE A 129 2.18 -24.71 -4.96
CA ILE A 129 1.08 -23.88 -4.45
C ILE A 129 0.50 -24.49 -3.19
N ASP A 130 0.20 -25.79 -3.19
CA ASP A 130 -0.33 -26.51 -2.02
C ASP A 130 0.65 -26.40 -0.84
N LYS A 131 1.94 -26.57 -1.10
CA LYS A 131 2.97 -26.46 -0.07
C LYS A 131 3.09 -25.04 0.48
N ILE A 132 2.94 -24.00 -0.32
CA ILE A 132 2.91 -22.61 0.15
C ILE A 132 1.67 -22.39 1.02
N MET A 133 0.47 -22.74 0.51
CA MET A 133 -0.84 -22.56 1.15
C MET A 133 -0.97 -23.23 2.52
N HIS A 134 -0.11 -24.18 2.88
CA HIS A 134 -0.11 -24.85 4.19
C HIS A 134 1.06 -24.48 5.10
N ARG A 135 2.00 -23.63 4.64
CA ARG A 135 3.21 -23.30 5.40
C ARG A 135 3.15 -21.92 6.07
N PRO A 136 3.83 -21.75 7.22
CA PRO A 136 3.98 -20.45 7.88
C PRO A 136 4.99 -19.55 7.12
N ASN A 137 5.16 -18.31 7.58
CA ASN A 137 6.12 -17.35 7.01
C ASN A 137 7.59 -17.71 7.33
N ASP A 138 8.10 -18.80 6.77
CA ASP A 138 9.48 -19.22 6.93
C ASP A 138 10.28 -19.13 5.61
N ALA A 139 11.57 -19.44 5.70
CA ALA A 139 12.48 -19.36 4.56
C ALA A 139 12.10 -20.29 3.40
N THR A 140 11.52 -21.46 3.68
CA THR A 140 11.11 -22.42 2.65
C THR A 140 9.90 -21.89 1.89
N ARG A 141 8.92 -21.29 2.60
CA ARG A 141 7.78 -20.65 1.94
C ARG A 141 8.27 -19.54 1.01
N ARG A 142 9.13 -18.65 1.51
CA ARG A 142 9.72 -17.57 0.70
C ARG A 142 10.49 -18.09 -0.51
N TYR A 143 11.27 -19.16 -0.35
CA TYR A 143 11.95 -19.82 -1.47
C TYR A 143 10.97 -20.34 -2.52
N LEU A 144 9.91 -21.03 -2.12
CA LEU A 144 8.88 -21.53 -3.05
C LEU A 144 8.12 -20.39 -3.75
N VAL A 145 7.88 -19.26 -3.08
CA VAL A 145 7.34 -18.06 -3.73
C VAL A 145 8.30 -17.50 -4.78
N GLN A 146 9.62 -17.49 -4.51
CA GLN A 146 10.63 -17.09 -5.50
C GLN A 146 10.72 -18.06 -6.69
N VAL A 147 10.44 -19.35 -6.47
CA VAL A 147 10.30 -20.33 -7.55
C VAL A 147 9.14 -19.95 -8.46
N LEU A 148 7.96 -19.64 -7.92
CA LEU A 148 6.77 -19.29 -8.72
C LEU A 148 6.95 -18.03 -9.57
N LYS A 149 7.77 -17.06 -9.14
CA LYS A 149 8.06 -15.83 -9.90
C LYS A 149 8.72 -16.06 -11.27
N GLN A 150 9.21 -17.27 -11.53
CA GLN A 150 9.83 -17.65 -12.82
C GLN A 150 8.83 -18.18 -13.85
N LEU A 151 7.57 -18.37 -13.45
CA LEU A 151 6.52 -18.82 -14.36
C LEU A 151 6.23 -17.77 -15.43
N GLU A 152 5.74 -18.24 -16.57
CA GLU A 152 5.19 -17.36 -17.60
C GLU A 152 4.02 -16.56 -17.05
N ILE A 153 3.86 -15.33 -17.54
CA ILE A 153 2.98 -14.33 -16.93
C ILE A 153 1.53 -14.78 -16.84
N THR A 154 1.00 -15.43 -17.87
CA THR A 154 -0.37 -15.97 -17.86
C THR A 154 -0.58 -16.97 -16.73
N LYS A 155 0.39 -17.85 -16.48
CA LYS A 155 0.32 -18.84 -15.39
C LYS A 155 0.51 -18.17 -14.02
N LEU A 156 1.41 -17.20 -13.94
CA LEU A 156 1.64 -16.44 -12.71
C LEU A 156 0.40 -15.64 -12.31
N GLU A 157 -0.32 -15.07 -13.27
CA GLU A 157 -1.58 -14.33 -13.05
C GLU A 157 -2.68 -15.24 -12.47
N GLU A 158 -2.88 -16.44 -13.03
CA GLU A 158 -3.81 -17.43 -12.48
C GLU A 158 -3.50 -17.74 -11.00
N ILE A 159 -2.22 -17.87 -10.68
CA ILE A 159 -1.74 -18.16 -9.33
C ILE A 159 -1.95 -16.96 -8.39
N VAL A 160 -1.75 -15.73 -8.87
CA VAL A 160 -2.06 -14.52 -8.10
C VAL A 160 -3.53 -14.53 -7.68
N TYR A 161 -4.46 -14.80 -8.59
CA TYR A 161 -5.88 -14.89 -8.23
C TYR A 161 -6.16 -16.02 -7.24
N GLN A 162 -5.49 -17.16 -7.36
CA GLN A 162 -5.65 -18.27 -6.41
C GLN A 162 -5.22 -17.87 -4.99
N PHE A 163 -4.09 -17.17 -4.84
CA PHE A 163 -3.61 -16.67 -3.56
C PHE A 163 -4.45 -15.51 -3.01
N ALA A 164 -4.96 -14.62 -3.88
CA ALA A 164 -5.78 -13.49 -3.48
C ALA A 164 -7.13 -13.92 -2.89
N ASN A 165 -7.69 -15.02 -3.40
CA ASN A 165 -8.95 -15.60 -2.92
C ASN A 165 -8.78 -16.57 -1.73
N ALA A 166 -7.56 -16.70 -1.18
CA ALA A 166 -7.32 -17.57 -0.02
C ALA A 166 -7.76 -16.89 1.28
N ASP A 167 -8.17 -17.68 2.28
CA ASP A 167 -8.64 -17.15 3.58
C ASP A 167 -7.51 -16.60 4.47
N ARG A 168 -6.27 -17.05 4.26
CA ARG A 168 -5.15 -16.71 5.15
C ARG A 168 -4.48 -15.42 4.69
N ALA A 169 -4.29 -14.50 5.64
CA ALA A 169 -3.60 -13.22 5.46
C ALA A 169 -2.30 -13.33 4.63
N ILE A 170 -1.40 -14.22 5.05
CA ILE A 170 -0.10 -14.43 4.39
C ILE A 170 -0.22 -14.93 2.94
N ASP A 171 -1.27 -15.67 2.62
CA ASP A 171 -1.53 -16.16 1.26
C ASP A 171 -1.97 -15.00 0.37
N GLN A 172 -2.87 -14.14 0.86
CA GLN A 172 -3.25 -12.91 0.15
C GLN A 172 -2.08 -11.92 -0.02
N GLU A 173 -1.24 -11.74 1.00
CA GLU A 173 -0.01 -10.94 0.86
C GLU A 173 0.96 -11.52 -0.19
N THR A 174 1.03 -12.85 -0.29
CA THR A 174 1.81 -13.53 -1.33
C THR A 174 1.26 -13.23 -2.72
N ALA A 175 -0.07 -13.14 -2.88
CA ALA A 175 -0.69 -12.73 -4.14
C ALA A 175 -0.17 -11.36 -4.59
N ILE A 176 -0.10 -10.39 -3.66
CA ILE A 176 0.41 -9.05 -3.94
C ILE A 176 1.90 -9.09 -4.28
N GLU A 177 2.70 -9.84 -3.53
CA GLU A 177 4.14 -10.01 -3.80
C GLU A 177 4.38 -10.56 -5.22
N LEU A 178 3.59 -11.53 -5.67
CA LEU A 178 3.68 -12.09 -7.01
C LEU A 178 3.18 -11.09 -8.07
N ALA A 179 2.05 -10.43 -7.83
CA ALA A 179 1.47 -9.45 -8.76
C ALA A 179 2.44 -8.30 -9.08
N VAL A 180 3.18 -7.83 -8.08
CA VAL A 180 4.16 -6.74 -8.25
C VAL A 180 5.30 -7.12 -9.20
N THR A 181 5.66 -8.41 -9.25
CA THR A 181 6.76 -8.90 -10.10
C THR A 181 6.39 -9.00 -11.58
N ILE A 182 5.11 -8.98 -11.91
CA ILE A 182 4.64 -8.91 -13.30
C ILE A 182 4.99 -7.52 -13.85
N ASN A 183 6.02 -7.48 -14.71
CA ASN A 183 6.53 -6.24 -15.30
C ASN A 183 5.90 -5.87 -16.65
N GLN A 184 5.06 -6.75 -17.22
CA GLN A 184 4.38 -6.48 -18.49
C GLN A 184 3.27 -5.45 -18.30
N THR A 185 3.45 -4.30 -18.96
CA THR A 185 2.61 -3.12 -18.83
C THR A 185 1.19 -3.30 -19.35
N GLU A 186 0.92 -4.29 -20.19
CA GLU A 186 -0.42 -4.52 -20.77
C GLU A 186 -1.36 -5.25 -19.80
N TYR A 187 -0.86 -6.24 -19.05
CA TYR A 187 -1.66 -7.07 -18.15
C TYR A 187 -1.72 -6.53 -16.72
N LYS A 188 -0.64 -5.87 -16.27
CA LYS A 188 -0.51 -5.36 -14.91
C LYS A 188 -1.65 -4.41 -14.48
N PRO A 189 -2.15 -3.48 -15.31
CA PRO A 189 -3.24 -2.59 -14.91
C PRO A 189 -4.54 -3.34 -14.62
N GLN A 190 -4.89 -4.32 -15.44
CA GLN A 190 -6.12 -5.09 -15.26
C GLN A 190 -6.02 -5.96 -14.00
N LEU A 191 -4.89 -6.65 -13.81
CA LEU A 191 -4.65 -7.43 -12.60
C LEU A 191 -4.76 -6.57 -11.32
N ILE A 192 -4.18 -5.37 -11.31
CA ILE A 192 -4.30 -4.47 -10.16
C ILE A 192 -5.77 -4.06 -9.93
N LYS A 193 -6.54 -3.77 -10.98
CA LYS A 193 -7.98 -3.45 -10.85
C LYS A 193 -8.76 -4.59 -10.24
N ASP A 194 -8.51 -5.82 -10.70
CA ASP A 194 -9.20 -7.01 -10.22
C ASP A 194 -8.82 -7.31 -8.75
N LEU A 195 -7.56 -7.10 -8.37
CA LEU A 195 -7.11 -7.22 -6.98
C LEU A 195 -7.70 -6.14 -6.06
N LEU A 196 -7.90 -4.91 -6.55
CA LEU A 196 -8.51 -3.84 -5.74
C LEU A 196 -9.96 -4.17 -5.36
N VAL A 197 -10.70 -4.88 -6.21
CA VAL A 197 -12.10 -5.27 -5.93
C VAL A 197 -12.23 -6.63 -5.24
N THR A 198 -11.13 -7.35 -5.05
CA THR A 198 -11.09 -8.59 -4.27
C THR A 198 -11.20 -8.28 -2.77
N ASP A 199 -11.87 -9.14 -2.01
CA ASP A 199 -11.99 -9.03 -0.54
C ASP A 199 -10.67 -9.40 0.15
N LEU A 200 -9.70 -8.49 0.05
CA LEU A 200 -8.39 -8.61 0.65
C LEU A 200 -8.42 -8.14 2.11
N ILE A 201 -7.72 -8.87 2.97
CA ILE A 201 -7.41 -8.45 4.32
C ILE A 201 -6.62 -7.13 4.32
N THR A 202 -6.79 -6.35 5.39
CA THR A 202 -6.24 -4.99 5.53
C THR A 202 -4.78 -4.88 5.15
N ASP A 203 -3.92 -5.78 5.63
CA ASP A 203 -2.48 -5.72 5.36
C ASP A 203 -2.16 -5.96 3.88
N ALA A 204 -2.82 -6.93 3.23
CA ALA A 204 -2.66 -7.18 1.79
C ALA A 204 -3.18 -6.00 0.96
N GLN A 205 -4.32 -5.41 1.35
CA GLN A 205 -4.88 -4.24 0.70
C GLN A 205 -3.95 -3.02 0.80
N LEU A 206 -3.35 -2.78 1.97
CA LEU A 206 -2.34 -1.74 2.15
C LEU A 206 -1.08 -1.99 1.32
N GLN A 207 -0.62 -3.24 1.24
CA GLN A 207 0.50 -3.62 0.37
C GLN A 207 0.18 -3.36 -1.10
N LEU A 208 -1.04 -3.67 -1.57
CA LEU A 208 -1.47 -3.40 -2.94
C LEU A 208 -1.51 -1.90 -3.25
N ILE A 209 -2.07 -1.09 -2.35
CA ILE A 209 -2.11 0.37 -2.50
C ILE A 209 -0.69 0.96 -2.51
N SER A 210 0.20 0.46 -1.64
CA SER A 210 1.61 0.85 -1.61
C SER A 210 2.33 0.49 -2.92
N ALA A 211 2.09 -0.71 -3.45
CA ALA A 211 2.63 -1.15 -4.72
C ALA A 211 2.15 -0.28 -5.89
N LEU A 212 0.85 0.06 -5.92
CA LEU A 212 0.29 0.98 -6.91
C LEU A 212 0.98 2.35 -6.86
N ASN A 213 1.21 2.88 -5.65
CA ASN A 213 1.93 4.14 -5.47
C ASN A 213 3.36 4.10 -6.02
N ASN A 214 4.07 2.99 -5.87
CA ASN A 214 5.43 2.86 -6.39
C ASN A 214 5.49 2.80 -7.93
N GLU A 215 4.39 2.46 -8.59
CA GLU A 215 4.30 2.25 -10.04
C GLU A 215 3.62 3.41 -10.78
N MET A 216 3.27 4.51 -10.12
CA MET A 216 2.52 5.62 -10.75
C MET A 216 3.27 6.34 -11.88
N SER A 217 4.60 6.19 -11.97
CA SER A 217 5.36 6.70 -13.12
C SER A 217 5.09 5.90 -14.40
N LYS A 218 4.53 4.69 -14.28
CA LYS A 218 4.24 3.77 -15.38
C LYS A 218 2.73 3.58 -15.61
N LEU A 219 1.91 3.85 -14.59
CA LEU A 219 0.46 3.64 -14.61
C LEU A 219 -0.28 4.98 -14.53
N ASN A 220 -1.34 5.13 -15.32
CA ASN A 220 -2.23 6.27 -15.20
C ASN A 220 -3.19 6.05 -14.03
N LEU A 221 -3.00 6.79 -12.93
CA LEU A 221 -3.81 6.64 -11.72
C LEU A 221 -5.31 6.89 -11.97
N ALA A 222 -5.66 7.73 -12.95
CA ALA A 222 -7.06 8.00 -13.29
C ALA A 222 -7.81 6.72 -13.69
N ASP A 223 -7.11 5.73 -14.26
CA ASP A 223 -7.72 4.46 -14.68
C ASP A 223 -8.19 3.61 -13.50
N PHE A 224 -7.68 3.86 -12.29
CA PHE A 224 -8.01 3.14 -11.05
C PHE A 224 -8.92 3.94 -10.12
N TYR A 225 -9.30 5.16 -10.52
CA TYR A 225 -10.04 6.09 -9.66
C TYR A 225 -11.31 5.46 -9.07
N SER A 226 -12.16 4.87 -9.92
CA SER A 226 -13.40 4.21 -9.47
C SER A 226 -13.15 3.11 -8.46
N GLN A 227 -12.19 2.22 -8.74
CA GLN A 227 -11.88 1.09 -7.86
C GLN A 227 -11.33 1.57 -6.51
N LEU A 228 -10.49 2.60 -6.52
CA LEU A 228 -9.97 3.19 -5.28
C LEU A 228 -11.08 3.83 -4.44
N ILE A 229 -12.05 4.50 -5.07
CA ILE A 229 -13.22 5.04 -4.36
C ILE A 229 -14.10 3.93 -3.80
N ASP A 230 -14.34 2.86 -4.56
CA ASP A 230 -15.10 1.70 -4.08
C ASP A 230 -14.45 1.06 -2.85
N VAL A 231 -13.13 0.86 -2.89
CA VAL A 231 -12.37 0.34 -1.75
C VAL A 231 -12.46 1.30 -0.55
N TYR A 232 -12.33 2.61 -0.78
CA TYR A 232 -12.44 3.59 0.29
C TYR A 232 -13.80 3.48 0.99
N GLN A 233 -14.89 3.43 0.22
CA GLN A 233 -16.25 3.43 0.75
C GLN A 233 -16.56 2.15 1.53
N ASN A 234 -16.07 1.00 1.03
CA ASN A 234 -16.31 -0.30 1.65
C ASN A 234 -15.42 -0.58 2.86
N SER A 235 -14.24 0.07 2.96
CA SER A 235 -13.35 -0.13 4.09
C SER A 235 -13.89 0.48 5.38
N THR A 236 -13.67 -0.20 6.50
CA THR A 236 -13.85 0.35 7.86
C THR A 236 -12.53 0.80 8.49
N GLU A 237 -11.41 0.51 7.83
CA GLU A 237 -10.07 0.72 8.38
C GLU A 237 -9.55 2.14 8.06
N PRO A 238 -9.24 2.97 9.07
CA PRO A 238 -8.74 4.32 8.84
C PRO A 238 -7.43 4.36 8.04
N SER A 239 -6.58 3.33 8.21
CA SER A 239 -5.30 3.19 7.51
C SER A 239 -5.50 3.01 6.01
N VAL A 240 -6.42 2.15 5.59
CA VAL A 240 -6.76 1.92 4.17
C VAL A 240 -7.31 3.18 3.55
N LYS A 241 -8.28 3.81 4.20
CA LYS A 241 -8.88 5.08 3.74
C LYS A 241 -7.84 6.17 3.55
N THR A 242 -6.91 6.30 4.49
CA THR A 242 -5.82 7.27 4.42
C THR A 242 -4.81 6.94 3.32
N ALA A 243 -4.49 5.64 3.13
CA ALA A 243 -3.62 5.21 2.04
C ALA A 243 -4.23 5.54 0.67
N ILE A 244 -5.54 5.32 0.51
CA ILE A 244 -6.27 5.62 -0.73
C ILE A 244 -6.31 7.12 -1.01
N THR A 245 -6.65 7.95 -0.02
CA THR A 245 -6.67 9.41 -0.24
C THR A 245 -5.30 9.93 -0.60
N HIS A 246 -4.25 9.43 0.08
CA HIS A 246 -2.86 9.73 -0.28
C HIS A 246 -2.58 9.34 -1.74
N THR A 247 -2.87 8.10 -2.13
CA THR A 247 -2.76 7.61 -3.52
C THR A 247 -3.44 8.53 -4.51
N LEU A 248 -4.74 8.81 -4.35
CA LEU A 248 -5.52 9.65 -5.25
C LEU A 248 -4.91 11.03 -5.44
N THR A 249 -4.35 11.62 -4.39
CA THR A 249 -3.76 12.97 -4.45
C THR A 249 -2.33 13.05 -4.96
N GLN A 250 -1.70 11.91 -5.26
CA GLN A 250 -0.40 11.90 -5.94
C GLN A 250 -0.51 12.34 -7.41
N SER A 251 -1.67 12.14 -8.04
CA SER A 251 -1.96 12.65 -9.38
C SER A 251 -2.46 14.08 -9.32
N ASP A 252 -1.76 15.01 -9.99
CA ASP A 252 -2.19 16.41 -10.11
C ASP A 252 -3.58 16.51 -10.75
N PHE A 253 -3.83 15.72 -11.79
CA PHE A 253 -5.11 15.68 -12.48
C PHE A 253 -6.25 15.30 -11.55
N ILE A 254 -6.11 14.21 -10.78
CA ILE A 254 -7.16 13.78 -9.84
C ILE A 254 -7.30 14.78 -8.71
N ARG A 255 -6.19 15.28 -8.16
CA ARG A 255 -6.22 16.27 -7.08
C ARG A 255 -6.96 17.54 -7.50
N GLU A 256 -6.81 18.00 -8.73
CA GLU A 256 -7.50 19.20 -9.21
C GLU A 256 -8.97 18.92 -9.59
N SER A 257 -9.22 17.83 -10.32
CA SER A 257 -10.56 17.54 -10.85
C SER A 257 -11.53 16.92 -9.83
N ALA A 258 -11.02 16.17 -8.85
CA ALA A 258 -11.81 15.41 -7.89
C ALA A 258 -11.64 15.86 -6.43
N PHE A 259 -11.03 17.02 -6.19
CA PHE A 259 -10.83 17.57 -4.84
C PHE A 259 -12.11 17.58 -4.02
N HIS A 260 -13.17 18.20 -4.54
CA HIS A 260 -14.44 18.38 -3.83
C HIS A 260 -15.07 17.04 -3.46
N GLU A 261 -14.99 16.06 -4.36
CA GLU A 261 -15.50 14.71 -4.12
C GLU A 261 -14.70 14.01 -3.02
N ILE A 262 -13.38 13.98 -3.12
CA ILE A 262 -12.50 13.35 -2.12
C ILE A 262 -12.67 14.03 -0.75
N PHE A 263 -12.71 15.35 -0.72
CA PHE A 263 -12.85 16.10 0.52
C PHE A 263 -14.22 15.87 1.16
N ALA A 264 -15.31 15.92 0.38
CA ALA A 264 -16.65 15.63 0.88
C ALA A 264 -16.78 14.17 1.38
N LEU A 265 -16.17 13.23 0.67
CA LEU A 265 -16.12 11.82 1.06
C LEU A 265 -15.42 11.64 2.41
N MET A 266 -14.26 12.29 2.62
CA MET A 266 -13.57 12.29 3.91
C MET A 266 -14.39 12.96 5.01
N GLN A 267 -15.07 14.08 4.74
CA GLN A 267 -15.88 14.79 5.73
C GLN A 267 -17.10 14.00 6.19
N ASN A 268 -17.73 13.27 5.26
CA ASN A 268 -19.01 12.61 5.48
C ASN A 268 -18.87 11.11 5.81
N ASP A 269 -17.64 10.61 5.94
CA ASP A 269 -17.39 9.19 6.19
C ASP A 269 -17.92 8.69 7.54
N VAL A 270 -19.12 8.13 7.53
CA VAL A 270 -19.82 7.62 8.72
C VAL A 270 -19.21 6.34 9.31
N THR A 271 -18.35 5.63 8.58
CA THR A 271 -17.71 4.42 9.12
C THR A 271 -16.59 4.77 10.10
N LEU A 272 -16.10 6.02 10.06
CA LEU A 272 -15.12 6.56 10.99
C LEU A 272 -15.75 7.40 12.10
N SER A 273 -15.22 7.24 13.32
CA SER A 273 -15.49 8.18 14.41
C SER A 273 -15.12 9.61 14.01
N ALA A 274 -15.79 10.61 14.60
CA ALA A 274 -15.49 12.02 14.33
C ALA A 274 -13.99 12.36 14.56
N MET A 275 -13.36 11.74 15.56
CA MET A 275 -11.93 11.92 15.83
C MET A 275 -11.05 11.32 14.73
N ALA A 276 -11.30 10.06 14.34
CA ALA A 276 -10.52 9.38 13.30
C ALA A 276 -10.64 10.10 11.95
N ARG A 277 -11.83 10.64 11.65
CA ARG A 277 -12.10 11.43 10.45
C ARG A 277 -11.28 12.72 10.41
N LEU A 278 -11.28 13.49 11.51
CA LEU A 278 -10.45 14.69 11.65
C LEU A 278 -8.95 14.38 11.56
N GLN A 279 -8.51 13.25 12.12
CA GLN A 279 -7.11 12.80 12.01
C GLN A 279 -6.75 12.49 10.55
N SER A 280 -7.59 11.76 9.83
CA SER A 280 -7.34 11.43 8.42
C SER A 280 -7.27 12.70 7.55
N ILE A 281 -8.20 13.64 7.73
CA ILE A 281 -8.16 14.94 7.04
C ILE A 281 -6.90 15.73 7.42
N GLN A 282 -6.53 15.76 8.70
CA GLN A 282 -5.33 16.47 9.16
C GLN A 282 -4.06 15.88 8.55
N SER A 283 -3.91 14.55 8.53
CA SER A 283 -2.76 13.89 7.92
C SER A 283 -2.69 14.16 6.41
N TRP A 284 -3.84 14.13 5.73
CA TRP A 284 -3.94 14.44 4.32
C TRP A 284 -3.55 15.90 4.02
N VAL A 285 -4.14 16.86 4.74
CA VAL A 285 -3.83 18.29 4.52
C VAL A 285 -2.36 18.60 4.80
N ALA A 286 -1.80 18.03 5.87
CA ALA A 286 -0.38 18.24 6.20
C ALA A 286 0.58 17.66 5.15
N ALA A 287 0.20 16.59 4.45
CA ALA A 287 1.03 15.98 3.42
C ALA A 287 1.02 16.76 2.09
N TYR A 288 -0.04 17.55 1.83
CA TYR A 288 -0.29 18.14 0.51
C TYR A 288 -0.56 19.65 0.52
N SER A 289 -0.34 20.34 1.65
CA SER A 289 -0.67 21.77 1.81
C SER A 289 -0.13 22.67 0.70
N GLU A 290 1.11 22.44 0.27
CA GLU A 290 1.78 23.20 -0.78
C GLU A 290 1.19 22.94 -2.19
N ARG A 291 0.46 21.83 -2.36
CA ARG A 291 -0.10 21.40 -3.66
C ARG A 291 -1.56 21.78 -3.86
N PHE A 292 -2.21 22.32 -2.84
CA PHE A 292 -3.59 22.83 -2.96
C PHE A 292 -3.61 24.20 -3.63
N SER A 293 -4.61 24.45 -4.46
CA SER A 293 -4.89 25.79 -5.00
C SER A 293 -5.40 26.72 -3.91
N GLU A 294 -5.33 28.03 -4.12
CA GLU A 294 -5.84 29.01 -3.14
C GLU A 294 -7.33 28.83 -2.82
N GLN A 295 -8.12 28.38 -3.80
CA GLN A 295 -9.52 28.05 -3.56
C GLN A 295 -9.67 26.81 -2.66
N GLN A 296 -8.91 25.75 -2.91
CA GLN A 296 -8.93 24.54 -2.09
C GLN A 296 -8.47 24.82 -0.66
N LYS A 297 -7.42 25.63 -0.51
CA LYS A 297 -6.94 26.15 0.77
C LYS A 297 -8.03 26.88 1.54
N TYR A 298 -8.73 27.81 0.89
CA TYR A 298 -9.84 28.53 1.49
C TYR A 298 -10.94 27.60 1.99
N GLU A 299 -11.34 26.59 1.19
CA GLU A 299 -12.34 25.60 1.59
C GLU A 299 -11.90 24.76 2.81
N ILE A 300 -10.62 24.37 2.86
CA ILE A 300 -10.03 23.65 4.00
C ILE A 300 -10.04 24.53 5.26
N THR A 301 -9.69 25.81 5.13
CA THR A 301 -9.74 26.77 6.24
C THR A 301 -11.15 26.94 6.78
N GLN A 302 -12.15 27.12 5.91
CA GLN A 302 -13.55 27.23 6.32
C GLN A 302 -14.04 25.97 7.05
N TYR A 303 -13.69 24.79 6.53
CA TYR A 303 -13.99 23.54 7.21
C TYR A 303 -13.34 23.47 8.60
N SER A 304 -12.05 23.81 8.71
CA SER A 304 -11.31 23.83 9.98
C SER A 304 -11.97 24.75 11.02
N GLU A 305 -12.33 25.97 10.65
CA GLU A 305 -13.01 26.93 11.52
C GLU A 305 -14.36 26.39 12.01
N GLN A 306 -15.14 25.81 11.09
CA GLN A 306 -16.41 25.17 11.42
C GLN A 306 -16.20 24.02 12.42
N GLN A 307 -15.26 23.11 12.17
CA GLN A 307 -15.00 21.99 13.08
C GLN A 307 -14.50 22.45 14.46
N PHE A 308 -13.67 23.49 14.51
CA PHE A 308 -13.23 24.09 15.77
C PHE A 308 -14.42 24.64 16.59
N SER A 309 -15.36 25.31 15.92
CA SER A 309 -16.53 25.90 16.57
C SER A 309 -17.51 24.85 17.10
N LEU A 310 -17.70 23.74 16.38
CA LEU A 310 -18.63 22.66 16.71
C LEU A 310 -18.05 21.64 17.71
N ALA A 311 -16.73 21.54 17.81
CA ALA A 311 -16.07 20.55 18.67
C ALA A 311 -16.33 20.81 20.17
N ASN A 312 -16.80 19.77 20.86
CA ASN A 312 -17.03 19.79 22.31
C ASN A 312 -15.80 19.35 23.13
N HIS A 313 -14.78 18.81 22.46
CA HIS A 313 -13.58 18.26 23.10
C HIS A 313 -12.30 18.97 22.65
N TYR A 314 -11.37 19.14 23.58
CA TYR A 314 -10.09 19.81 23.35
C TYR A 314 -9.30 19.16 22.20
N GLU A 315 -9.23 17.83 22.15
CA GLU A 315 -8.46 17.13 21.11
C GLU A 315 -9.05 17.34 19.70
N GLN A 316 -10.38 17.43 19.57
CA GLN A 316 -11.01 17.75 18.29
C GLN A 316 -10.70 19.18 17.85
N LYS A 317 -10.76 20.15 18.78
CA LYS A 317 -10.37 21.54 18.53
C LYS A 317 -8.92 21.65 18.10
N LYS A 318 -8.03 20.89 18.75
CA LYS A 318 -6.60 20.85 18.42
C LYS A 318 -6.36 20.30 17.01
N LEU A 319 -7.08 19.25 16.61
CA LEU A 319 -6.99 18.72 15.24
C LEU A 319 -7.54 19.71 14.21
N ALA A 320 -8.68 20.35 14.50
CA ALA A 320 -9.23 21.39 13.63
C ALA A 320 -8.21 22.52 13.41
N LEU A 321 -7.62 23.06 14.48
CA LEU A 321 -6.55 24.07 14.35
C LEU A 321 -5.34 23.60 13.54
N LYS A 322 -4.95 22.33 13.67
CA LYS A 322 -3.85 21.76 12.87
C LYS A 322 -4.20 21.65 11.40
N ILE A 323 -5.46 21.38 11.05
CA ILE A 323 -5.93 21.36 9.66
C ILE A 323 -5.82 22.77 9.08
N GLY A 324 -6.41 23.76 9.74
CA GLY A 324 -6.38 25.15 9.25
C GLY A 324 -4.99 25.78 9.26
N GLY A 325 -4.15 25.45 10.25
CA GLY A 325 -2.79 25.99 10.37
C GLY A 325 -1.73 25.30 9.51
N ALA A 326 -2.09 24.21 8.81
CA ALA A 326 -1.21 23.60 7.81
C ALA A 326 -1.29 24.29 6.44
N ILE A 327 -2.31 25.14 6.25
CA ILE A 327 -2.58 25.95 5.06
C ILE A 327 -2.12 27.38 5.30
#